data_AF-A0AAJ7X0S7-F1
#
_entry.id   AF-A0AAJ7X0S7-F1
#
_cell.length_a   1.000
_cell.length_b   1.000
_cell.length_c   1.000
_cell.angle_alpha   90.00
_cell.angle_beta   90.00
_cell.angle_gamma   90.00
#
_symmetry.space_group_name_H-M   'P 1'
#
loop_
_entity.id
_entity.type
_entity.pdbx_description
1 polymer ?
#
loop_
_entity_poly.entity_id
_entity_poly.type
_entity_poly.pdbx_seq_one_letter_code
_entity_poly.pdbx_strand_id
1 'polypeptide(L)'
;MATLWELIVAEFVESKEALSTNGSPRLAGDSMQDLDSSPLTPYTDRSTEAPASLPGSPPTPIDPKTCSPREYLEHFIFPVLLPGLAELLSQARLHRCFERKKTKFFPRDFLAEWLYNKNPARCQEQPTKVLEIPFVKEWLRDHPRPPLPLSLLLTEEQAAIIIQAFYRGYLVRREPEVQELRQWQRELREESRDIRLRVADFWASREPSEGAQTPNELDAGVSINVISPSPLNTPLM
;
A
#
# COMPACT_ATOMS: atom_id res chain seq x y z
N MET A 1 28.02 16.45 -7.90
CA MET A 1 26.63 16.03 -8.18
C MET A 1 26.06 15.54 -6.86
N ALA A 2 25.24 16.35 -6.20
CA ALA A 2 24.62 15.93 -4.94
C ALA A 2 23.65 14.77 -5.24
N THR A 3 23.67 13.74 -4.40
CA THR A 3 22.75 12.61 -4.52
C THR A 3 21.34 13.05 -4.13
N LEU A 4 20.30 12.41 -4.69
CA LEU A 4 18.90 12.68 -4.33
C LEU A 4 18.67 12.65 -2.80
N TRP A 5 19.44 11.81 -2.09
CA TRP A 5 19.37 11.71 -0.64
C TRP A 5 19.99 12.91 0.09
N GLU A 6 21.07 13.49 -0.44
CA GLU A 6 21.66 14.72 0.10
C GLU A 6 20.70 15.90 -0.04
N LEU A 7 19.94 15.95 -1.14
CA LEU A 7 18.90 16.97 -1.33
C LEU A 7 17.73 16.81 -0.34
N ILE A 8 17.25 15.58 -0.13
CA ILE A 8 16.16 15.30 0.83
C ILE A 8 16.60 15.60 2.26
N VAL A 9 17.84 15.25 2.62
CA VAL A 9 18.38 15.55 3.96
C VAL A 9 18.60 17.04 4.16
N ALA A 10 19.08 17.77 3.14
CA ALA A 10 19.21 19.22 3.19
C ALA A 10 17.84 19.89 3.37
N GLU A 11 16.82 19.49 2.60
CA GLU A 11 15.46 20.00 2.71
C GLU A 11 14.85 19.72 4.10
N PHE A 12 15.13 18.55 4.68
CA PHE A 12 14.67 18.21 6.03
C PHE A 12 15.38 19.01 7.13
N VAL A 13 16.70 19.24 7.00
CA VAL A 13 17.48 20.05 7.95
C VAL A 13 17.06 21.51 7.88
N GLU A 14 16.88 22.05 6.67
CA GLU A 14 16.41 23.42 6.44
C GLU A 14 14.97 23.61 6.99
N SER A 15 14.10 22.61 6.81
CA SER A 15 12.75 22.60 7.41
C SER A 15 12.77 22.57 8.95
N LYS A 16 13.77 21.91 9.56
CA LYS A 16 13.94 21.84 11.02
C LYS A 16 14.50 23.15 11.59
N GLU A 17 15.43 23.78 10.90
CA GLU A 17 16.00 25.08 11.29
C GLU A 17 14.98 26.21 11.11
N ALA A 18 14.16 26.17 10.06
CA ALA A 18 13.04 27.09 9.86
C ALA A 18 11.99 27.02 10.99
N LEU A 19 11.80 25.83 11.57
CA LEU A 19 10.89 25.61 12.71
C LEU A 19 11.51 26.01 14.06
N SER A 20 12.84 26.07 14.15
CA SER A 20 13.57 26.47 15.37
C SER A 20 13.78 27.99 15.45
N THR A 21 13.87 28.67 14.31
CA THR A 21 14.09 30.12 14.21
C THR A 21 12.79 30.91 14.19
N ASN A 22 11.73 30.34 13.62
CA ASN A 22 10.39 30.87 13.75
C ASN A 22 9.73 30.17 14.93
N GLY A 23 9.79 30.81 16.10
CA GLY A 23 8.94 30.45 17.24
C GLY A 23 7.53 30.19 16.73
N SER A 24 7.04 28.98 17.02
CA SER A 24 5.73 28.46 16.65
C SER A 24 4.70 29.59 16.56
N PRO A 25 4.13 29.91 15.38
CA PRO A 25 2.86 30.58 15.38
C PRO A 25 1.94 29.56 16.03
N ARG A 26 1.54 29.84 17.28
CA ARG A 26 0.33 29.27 17.85
C ARG A 26 -0.68 29.33 16.72
N LEU A 27 -1.11 28.18 16.22
CA LEU A 27 -2.36 28.07 15.51
C LEU A 27 -3.40 28.51 16.55
N ALA A 28 -3.69 29.80 16.54
CA ALA A 28 -4.96 30.33 16.99
C ALA A 28 -5.98 29.39 16.38
N GLY A 29 -6.82 28.82 17.24
CA GLY A 29 -7.82 27.86 16.80
C GLY A 29 -8.56 28.46 15.62
N ASP A 30 -8.56 27.74 14.50
CA ASP A 30 -9.58 27.91 13.49
C ASP A 30 -10.88 27.52 14.18
N SER A 31 -11.47 28.54 14.80
CA SER A 31 -12.86 28.54 15.20
C SER A 31 -13.64 28.29 13.92
N MET A 32 -14.40 27.21 13.91
CA MET A 32 -15.34 26.86 12.84
C MET A 32 -16.52 27.84 12.91
N GLN A 33 -16.26 29.12 12.66
CA GLN A 33 -17.23 30.22 12.70
C GLN A 33 -17.18 31.15 11.47
N ASP A 34 -16.18 31.02 10.58
CA ASP A 34 -16.05 31.91 9.42
C ASP A 34 -16.53 31.27 8.10
N LEU A 35 -17.64 30.52 8.16
CA LEU A 35 -18.42 30.10 6.97
C LEU A 35 -19.68 30.94 6.76
N ASP A 36 -19.82 32.07 7.45
CA ASP A 36 -20.97 32.97 7.32
C ASP A 36 -20.51 34.36 6.88
N SER A 37 -20.12 34.51 5.61
CA SER A 37 -20.12 35.78 4.87
C SER A 37 -19.63 35.59 3.43
N SER A 38 -20.47 34.98 2.61
CA SER A 38 -20.51 35.29 1.18
C SER A 38 -21.97 35.22 0.74
N PRO A 39 -22.47 36.20 -0.03
CA PRO A 39 -23.89 36.31 -0.31
C PRO A 39 -24.33 35.06 -1.08
N LEU A 40 -25.16 34.26 -0.42
CA LEU A 40 -25.97 33.24 -1.05
C LEU A 40 -26.67 33.93 -2.23
N THR A 41 -26.28 33.57 -3.46
CA THR A 41 -27.12 33.82 -4.61
C THR A 41 -28.51 33.29 -4.26
N PRO A 42 -29.59 34.06 -4.45
CA PRO A 42 -30.91 33.60 -4.07
C PRO A 42 -31.21 32.34 -4.87
N TYR A 43 -31.07 31.20 -4.20
CA TYR A 43 -31.71 29.98 -4.63
C TYR A 43 -33.18 30.37 -4.66
N THR A 44 -33.71 30.52 -5.87
CA THR A 44 -35.11 30.81 -6.05
C THR A 44 -35.82 29.62 -5.46
N ASP A 45 -36.37 29.85 -4.26
CA ASP A 45 -37.38 29.02 -3.64
C ASP A 45 -38.54 28.96 -4.62
N ARG A 46 -38.46 27.98 -5.54
CA ARG A 46 -39.65 27.49 -6.20
C ARG A 46 -40.35 26.66 -5.15
N SER A 47 -41.07 27.37 -4.29
CA SER A 47 -42.24 26.88 -3.61
C SER A 47 -43.20 26.39 -4.68
N THR A 48 -43.00 25.15 -5.11
CA THR A 48 -44.12 24.32 -5.54
C THR A 48 -44.84 24.02 -4.25
N GLU A 49 -45.96 24.72 -4.03
CA GLU A 49 -46.96 24.34 -3.05
C GLU A 49 -47.14 22.82 -3.11
N ALA A 50 -46.66 22.14 -2.07
CA ALA A 50 -47.10 20.80 -1.80
C ALA A 50 -48.61 20.89 -1.50
N PRO A 51 -49.49 20.19 -2.23
CA PRO A 51 -50.85 20.04 -1.76
C PRO A 51 -50.76 19.31 -0.42
N ALA A 52 -51.23 19.96 0.64
CA ALA A 52 -51.34 19.39 1.97
C ALA A 52 -52.12 18.07 1.91
N SER A 53 -51.40 16.95 1.86
CA SER A 53 -51.99 15.63 2.01
C SER A 53 -52.26 15.39 3.50
N LEU A 54 -53.55 15.21 3.79
CA LEU A 54 -54.14 14.87 5.09
C LEU A 54 -53.38 13.76 5.86
N PRO A 55 -53.39 13.79 7.20
CA PRO A 55 -52.80 12.72 8.00
C PRO A 55 -53.69 11.49 7.95
N GLY A 56 -53.15 10.35 7.48
CA GLY A 56 -53.74 9.03 7.76
C GLY A 56 -54.22 8.19 6.58
N SER A 57 -53.78 8.43 5.34
CA SER A 57 -53.90 7.37 4.31
C SER A 57 -52.72 6.40 4.40
N PRO A 58 -52.94 5.07 4.48
CA PRO A 58 -51.85 4.11 4.39
C PRO A 58 -51.13 4.31 3.04
N PRO A 59 -49.79 4.29 3.01
CA PRO A 59 -49.04 4.52 1.79
C PRO A 59 -49.49 3.52 0.72
N THR A 60 -50.01 4.02 -0.39
CA THR A 60 -50.34 3.16 -1.53
C THR A 60 -49.08 2.44 -1.97
N PRO A 61 -49.11 1.11 -2.17
CA PRO A 61 -47.96 0.37 -2.66
C PRO A 61 -47.51 0.96 -4.00
N ILE A 62 -46.35 1.61 -4.00
CA ILE A 62 -45.76 2.16 -5.22
C ILE A 62 -45.21 0.98 -6.01
N ASP A 63 -45.64 0.81 -7.27
CA ASP A 63 -45.09 -0.22 -8.15
C ASP A 63 -43.71 0.24 -8.67
N PRO A 64 -42.63 -0.52 -8.40
CA PRO A 64 -41.28 -0.15 -8.84
C PRO A 64 -41.13 0.03 -10.36
N LYS A 65 -42.01 -0.57 -11.17
CA LYS A 65 -41.92 -0.53 -12.63
C LYS A 65 -42.63 0.66 -13.27
N THR A 66 -43.52 1.32 -12.54
CA THR A 66 -44.37 2.40 -13.08
C THR A 66 -44.17 3.74 -12.40
N CYS A 67 -43.43 3.79 -11.29
CA CYS A 67 -43.13 5.03 -10.59
C CYS A 67 -42.10 5.88 -11.33
N SER A 68 -42.07 7.17 -11.00
CA SER A 68 -41.01 8.06 -11.49
C SER A 68 -39.64 7.64 -10.95
N PRO A 69 -38.53 7.98 -11.63
CA PRO A 69 -37.18 7.70 -11.13
C PRO A 69 -36.91 8.28 -9.74
N ARG A 70 -37.50 9.44 -9.41
CA ARG A 70 -37.38 10.06 -8.10
C ARG A 70 -38.06 9.23 -7.02
N GLU A 71 -39.32 8.85 -7.24
CA GLU A 71 -40.05 8.00 -6.30
C GLU A 71 -39.36 6.64 -6.13
N TYR A 72 -38.80 6.09 -7.21
CA TYR A 72 -38.04 4.84 -7.14
C TYR A 72 -36.83 4.96 -6.20
N LEU A 73 -36.04 6.02 -6.34
CA LEU A 73 -34.88 6.28 -5.48
C LEU A 73 -35.30 6.47 -4.02
N GLU A 74 -36.32 7.30 -3.78
CA GLU A 74 -36.81 7.63 -2.44
C GLU A 74 -37.38 6.42 -1.69
N HIS A 75 -38.08 5.52 -2.38
CA HIS A 75 -38.78 4.40 -1.74
C HIS A 75 -38.01 3.08 -1.76
N PHE A 76 -37.16 2.82 -2.76
CA PHE A 76 -36.47 1.53 -2.89
C PHE A 76 -34.97 1.59 -2.65
N ILE A 77 -34.31 2.69 -3.01
CA ILE A 77 -32.83 2.76 -2.94
C ILE A 77 -32.36 3.47 -1.66
N PHE A 78 -32.86 4.67 -1.40
CA PHE A 78 -32.42 5.50 -0.27
C PHE A 78 -32.63 4.86 1.11
N PRO A 79 -33.72 4.14 1.40
CA PRO A 79 -33.89 3.49 2.71
C PRO A 79 -32.79 2.47 3.02
N VAL A 80 -32.20 1.86 1.99
CA VAL A 80 -31.10 0.89 2.13
C VAL A 80 -29.74 1.58 2.05
N LEU A 81 -29.58 2.50 1.11
CA LEU A 81 -28.28 3.11 0.79
C LEU A 81 -27.86 4.21 1.77
N LEU A 82 -28.79 5.09 2.19
CA LEU A 82 -28.45 6.24 3.05
C LEU A 82 -27.88 5.84 4.41
N PRO A 83 -28.42 4.83 5.13
CA PRO A 83 -27.81 4.37 6.37
C PRO A 83 -26.39 3.84 6.16
N GLY A 84 -26.14 3.13 5.05
CA GLY A 84 -24.81 2.63 4.70
C GLY A 84 -23.82 3.76 4.41
N LEU A 85 -24.27 4.82 3.73
CA LEU A 85 -23.44 6.01 3.50
C LEU A 85 -23.16 6.78 4.78
N ALA A 86 -24.13 6.88 5.70
CA ALA A 86 -23.91 7.49 7.01
C ALA A 86 -22.86 6.73 7.83
N GLU A 87 -22.94 5.40 7.88
CA GLU A 87 -21.92 4.56 8.52
C GLU A 87 -20.55 4.68 7.84
N LEU A 88 -20.53 4.75 6.51
CA LEU A 88 -19.29 4.96 5.75
C LEU A 88 -18.61 6.27 6.13
N LEU A 89 -19.37 7.36 6.30
CA LEU A 89 -18.83 8.65 6.72
C LEU A 89 -18.28 8.59 8.17
N SER A 90 -18.97 7.89 9.07
CA SER A 90 -18.49 7.64 10.43
C SER A 90 -17.17 6.87 10.45
N GLN A 91 -17.05 5.80 9.66
CA GLN A 91 -15.83 5.00 9.52
C GLN A 91 -14.70 5.78 8.84
N ALA A 92 -15.01 6.57 7.82
CA ALA A 92 -14.04 7.45 7.16
C ALA A 92 -13.44 8.46 8.14
N ARG A 93 -14.25 8.98 9.08
CA ARG A 93 -13.77 9.85 10.15
C ARG A 93 -12.85 9.10 11.12
N LEU A 94 -13.22 7.88 11.54
CA LEU A 94 -12.39 7.04 12.42
C LEU A 94 -11.02 6.73 11.80
N HIS A 95 -10.99 6.49 10.49
CA HIS A 95 -9.78 6.24 9.73
C HIS A 95 -9.01 7.51 9.30
N ARG A 96 -9.44 8.70 9.75
CA ARG A 96 -8.84 10.00 9.42
C ARG A 96 -8.74 10.27 7.92
N CYS A 97 -9.72 9.78 7.14
CA CYS A 97 -9.77 9.96 5.69
C CYS A 97 -9.94 11.41 5.26
N PHE A 98 -10.52 12.25 6.12
CA PHE A 98 -10.69 13.68 5.84
C PHE A 98 -9.45 14.52 6.16
N GLU A 99 -8.51 13.97 6.94
CA GLU A 99 -7.26 14.64 7.34
C GLU A 99 -6.09 14.22 6.42
N ARG A 100 -6.10 12.98 5.91
CA ARG A 100 -4.99 12.39 5.16
C ARG A 100 -5.33 12.20 3.68
N LYS A 101 -4.43 12.67 2.80
CA LYS A 101 -4.57 12.49 1.33
C LYS A 101 -4.62 11.03 0.87
N LYS A 102 -3.97 10.11 1.59
CA LYS A 102 -3.94 8.68 1.26
C LYS A 102 -4.28 7.88 2.52
N THR A 103 -5.18 6.92 2.38
CA THR A 103 -5.60 6.04 3.48
C THR A 103 -5.71 4.59 3.02
N LYS A 104 -5.61 3.67 3.99
CA LYS A 104 -5.84 2.23 3.79
C LYS A 104 -7.33 1.88 3.67
N PHE A 105 -8.21 2.78 4.08
CA PHE A 105 -9.65 2.58 4.04
C PHE A 105 -10.17 2.78 2.62
N PHE A 106 -10.91 1.79 2.10
CA PHE A 106 -11.53 1.83 0.78
C PHE A 106 -13.05 1.98 0.92
N PRO A 107 -13.62 3.18 0.69
CA PRO A 107 -15.04 3.44 0.92
C PRO A 107 -15.97 2.52 0.10
N ARG A 108 -15.59 2.22 -1.14
CA ARG A 108 -16.35 1.31 -2.03
C ARG A 108 -16.42 -0.11 -1.47
N ASP A 109 -15.29 -0.60 -0.97
CA ASP A 109 -15.18 -1.94 -0.41
C ASP A 109 -15.99 -2.04 0.90
N PHE A 110 -15.87 -1.03 1.75
CA PHE A 110 -16.68 -0.93 2.96
C PHE A 110 -18.18 -0.91 2.65
N LEU A 111 -18.62 -0.10 1.68
CA LEU A 111 -20.03 0.00 1.33
C LEU A 111 -20.56 -1.32 0.74
N ALA A 112 -19.77 -1.99 -0.10
CA ALA A 112 -20.12 -3.30 -0.65
C ALA A 112 -20.27 -4.35 0.47
N GLU A 113 -19.32 -4.38 1.41
CA GLU A 113 -19.39 -5.26 2.59
C GLU A 113 -20.62 -4.95 3.45
N TRP A 114 -20.87 -3.67 3.73
CA TRP A 114 -21.99 -3.23 4.55
C TRP A 114 -23.33 -3.63 3.92
N LEU A 115 -23.53 -3.33 2.64
CA LEU A 115 -24.76 -3.67 1.91
C LEU A 115 -24.96 -5.20 1.83
N TYR A 116 -23.88 -5.93 1.58
CA TYR A 116 -23.94 -7.38 1.52
C TYR A 116 -24.35 -8.00 2.86
N ASN A 117 -23.73 -7.56 3.97
CA ASN A 117 -24.01 -8.10 5.29
C ASN A 117 -25.35 -7.61 5.88
N LYS A 118 -25.86 -6.46 5.43
CA LYS A 118 -27.18 -5.92 5.82
C LYS A 118 -28.33 -6.41 4.94
N ASN A 119 -28.06 -7.29 3.98
CA ASN A 119 -29.10 -7.89 3.15
C ASN A 119 -30.03 -8.78 4.02
N PRO A 120 -31.35 -8.50 4.10
CA PRO A 120 -32.29 -9.31 4.87
C PRO A 120 -32.36 -10.79 4.44
N ALA A 121 -32.01 -11.10 3.20
CA ALA A 121 -31.93 -12.49 2.74
C ALA A 121 -30.81 -13.29 3.44
N ARG A 122 -29.85 -12.62 4.08
CA ARG A 122 -28.68 -13.20 4.74
C ARG A 122 -28.76 -13.17 6.27
N CYS A 123 -29.95 -12.94 6.86
CA CYS A 123 -30.13 -12.76 8.31
C CYS A 123 -29.56 -13.89 9.21
N GLN A 124 -29.32 -15.09 8.69
CA GLN A 124 -28.77 -16.23 9.43
C GLN A 124 -27.29 -16.51 9.13
N GLU A 125 -26.69 -15.78 8.20
CA GLU A 125 -25.29 -15.97 7.80
C GLU A 125 -24.35 -15.09 8.62
N GLN A 126 -23.10 -15.53 8.78
CA GLN A 126 -22.09 -14.74 9.46
C GLN A 126 -21.65 -13.54 8.60
N PRO A 127 -21.29 -12.40 9.23
CA PRO A 127 -20.71 -11.27 8.51
C PRO A 127 -19.49 -11.69 7.70
N THR A 128 -19.52 -11.38 6.41
CA THR A 128 -18.48 -11.76 5.44
C THR A 128 -17.69 -10.52 5.05
N LYS A 129 -16.36 -10.60 5.04
CA LYS A 129 -15.48 -9.51 4.58
C LYS A 129 -15.58 -9.35 3.06
N VAL A 130 -15.37 -8.14 2.55
CA VAL A 130 -15.52 -7.83 1.11
C VAL A 130 -14.77 -8.80 0.18
N LEU A 131 -13.56 -9.22 0.55
CA LEU A 131 -12.71 -10.09 -0.27
C LEU A 131 -13.20 -11.55 -0.29
N GLU A 132 -13.98 -11.94 0.70
CA GLU A 132 -14.55 -13.29 0.83
C GLU A 132 -15.97 -13.39 0.27
N ILE A 133 -16.57 -12.26 -0.15
CA ILE A 133 -17.87 -12.27 -0.81
C ILE A 133 -17.76 -13.10 -2.12
N PRO A 134 -18.64 -14.08 -2.37
CA PRO A 134 -18.47 -15.05 -3.46
C PRO A 134 -18.22 -14.41 -4.84
N PHE A 135 -19.06 -13.45 -5.24
CA PHE A 135 -18.92 -12.80 -6.54
C PHE A 135 -17.66 -11.90 -6.61
N VAL A 136 -17.22 -11.33 -5.49
CA VAL A 136 -15.99 -10.53 -5.43
C VAL A 136 -14.79 -11.45 -5.54
N LYS A 137 -14.78 -12.56 -4.79
CA LYS A 137 -13.71 -13.55 -4.77
C LYS A 137 -13.50 -14.19 -6.13
N GLU A 138 -14.59 -14.56 -6.80
CA GLU A 138 -14.55 -15.10 -8.16
C GLU A 138 -13.98 -14.08 -9.15
N TRP A 139 -14.45 -12.83 -9.11
CA TRP A 139 -13.93 -11.76 -9.96
C TRP A 139 -12.43 -11.50 -9.74
N LEU A 140 -11.98 -11.50 -8.48
CA LEU A 140 -10.59 -11.24 -8.10
C LEU A 140 -9.63 -12.36 -8.48
N ARG A 141 -10.13 -13.57 -8.75
CA ARG A 141 -9.31 -14.68 -9.26
C ARG A 141 -8.72 -14.33 -10.63
N ASP A 142 -9.56 -13.77 -11.50
CA ASP A 142 -9.18 -13.43 -12.87
C ASP A 142 -8.63 -12.00 -12.95
N HIS A 143 -8.93 -11.15 -11.95
CA HIS A 143 -8.50 -9.75 -11.86
C HIS A 143 -7.89 -9.42 -10.49
N PRO A 144 -6.66 -9.88 -10.19
CA PRO A 144 -6.03 -9.64 -8.90
C PRO A 144 -5.81 -8.14 -8.67
N ARG A 145 -6.17 -7.65 -7.48
CA ARG A 145 -5.91 -6.25 -7.10
C ARG A 145 -4.40 -6.02 -6.94
N PRO A 146 -3.88 -4.85 -7.35
CA PRO A 146 -2.49 -4.50 -7.08
C PRO A 146 -2.24 -4.43 -5.57
N PRO A 147 -1.04 -4.80 -5.10
CA PRO A 147 -0.72 -4.73 -3.69
C PRO A 147 -0.77 -3.28 -3.20
N LEU A 148 -1.25 -3.11 -1.98
CA LEU A 148 -1.21 -1.83 -1.28
C LEU A 148 0.25 -1.35 -1.14
N PRO A 149 0.53 -0.05 -1.33
CA PRO A 149 1.87 0.46 -1.11
C PRO A 149 2.27 0.29 0.35
N LEU A 150 3.54 -0.03 0.59
CA LEU A 150 4.06 -0.34 1.92
C LEU A 150 3.82 0.79 2.93
N SER A 151 3.88 2.05 2.48
CA SER A 151 3.61 3.23 3.31
C SER A 151 2.19 3.29 3.90
N LEU A 152 1.21 2.59 3.31
CA LEU A 152 -0.15 2.47 3.85
C LEU A 152 -0.34 1.24 4.73
N LEU A 153 0.59 0.29 4.68
CA LEU A 153 0.55 -0.95 5.45
C LEU A 153 1.30 -0.85 6.78
N LEU A 154 2.40 -0.11 6.80
CA LEU A 154 3.25 0.03 7.98
C LEU A 154 2.57 0.89 9.05
N THR A 155 2.73 0.47 10.31
CA THR A 155 2.48 1.35 11.45
C THR A 155 3.58 2.41 11.53
N GLU A 156 3.31 3.48 12.27
CA GLU A 156 4.29 4.54 12.49
C GLU A 156 5.57 4.01 13.16
N GLU A 157 5.42 3.10 14.13
CA GLU A 157 6.54 2.44 14.81
C GLU A 157 7.38 1.58 13.85
N GLN A 158 6.73 0.75 13.03
CA GLN A 158 7.41 -0.09 12.04
C GLN A 158 8.15 0.77 11.01
N ALA A 159 7.50 1.82 10.52
CA ALA A 159 8.11 2.77 9.60
C ALA A 159 9.33 3.46 10.26
N ALA A 160 9.22 3.87 11.52
CA ALA A 160 10.32 4.48 12.26
C ALA A 160 11.51 3.53 12.40
N ILE A 161 11.29 2.26 12.76
CA ILE A 161 12.35 1.25 12.85
C ILE A 161 13.07 1.08 11.51
N ILE A 162 12.31 0.96 10.42
CA ILE A 162 12.87 0.83 9.07
C ILE A 162 13.72 2.06 8.73
N ILE A 163 13.17 3.27 8.88
CA ILE A 163 13.87 4.52 8.58
C ILE A 163 15.14 4.65 9.42
N GLN A 164 15.07 4.38 10.72
CA GLN A 164 16.21 4.44 11.63
C GLN A 164 17.30 3.43 11.26
N ALA A 165 16.93 2.19 10.93
CA ALA A 165 17.87 1.17 10.48
C ALA A 165 18.58 1.58 9.19
N PHE A 166 17.82 2.08 8.21
CA PHE A 166 18.37 2.62 6.96
C PHE A 166 19.31 3.80 7.20
N TYR A 167 18.95 4.72 8.09
CA TYR A 167 19.76 5.89 8.43
C TYR A 167 21.07 5.51 9.12
N ARG A 168 21.03 4.61 10.13
CA ARG A 168 22.24 4.08 10.78
C ARG A 168 23.16 3.42 9.77
N GLY A 169 22.59 2.62 8.87
CA GLY A 169 23.35 2.01 7.78
C GLY A 169 23.92 3.05 6.80
N TYR A 170 23.20 4.13 6.52
CA TYR A 170 23.67 5.23 5.68
C TYR A 170 24.85 5.97 6.32
N LEU A 171 24.80 6.23 7.63
CA LEU A 171 25.90 6.89 8.34
C LEU A 171 27.21 6.11 8.20
N VAL A 172 27.19 4.79 8.46
CA VAL A 172 28.36 3.92 8.27
C VAL A 172 28.81 3.92 6.81
N ARG A 173 27.86 3.92 5.86
CA ARG A 173 28.17 4.00 4.42
C ARG A 173 28.77 5.32 4.00
N ARG A 174 28.58 6.39 4.74
CA ARG A 174 29.12 7.71 4.42
C ARG A 174 30.59 7.80 4.81
N GLU A 175 31.08 6.94 5.71
CA GLU A 175 32.48 6.93 6.13
C GLU A 175 33.42 6.64 4.93
N PRO A 176 34.51 7.41 4.77
CA PRO A 176 35.38 7.31 3.60
C PRO A 176 36.02 5.93 3.47
N GLU A 177 36.51 5.35 4.57
CA GLU A 177 37.09 4.00 4.58
C GLU A 177 36.09 2.93 4.11
N VAL A 178 34.82 3.07 4.52
CA VAL A 178 33.74 2.17 4.10
C VAL A 178 33.39 2.36 2.61
N GLN A 179 33.48 3.59 2.09
CA GLN A 179 33.30 3.86 0.66
C GLN A 179 34.43 3.27 -0.18
N GLU A 180 35.69 3.41 0.26
CA GLU A 180 36.85 2.80 -0.38
C GLU A 180 36.72 1.27 -0.41
N LEU A 181 36.37 0.66 0.73
CA LEU A 181 36.12 -0.78 0.80
C LEU A 181 35.03 -1.22 -0.17
N ARG A 182 33.93 -0.44 -0.31
CA ARG A 182 32.84 -0.75 -1.25
C ARG A 182 33.27 -0.63 -2.70
N GLN A 183 34.12 0.34 -3.03
CA GLN A 183 34.70 0.49 -4.36
C GLN A 183 35.62 -0.68 -4.68
N TRP A 184 36.55 -1.00 -3.78
CA TRP A 184 37.42 -2.16 -3.92
C TRP A 184 36.65 -3.48 -4.07
N GLN A 185 35.61 -3.71 -3.26
CA GLN A 185 34.74 -4.88 -3.40
C GLN A 185 33.99 -4.91 -4.74
N ARG A 186 33.65 -3.74 -5.31
CA ARG A 186 33.03 -3.65 -6.63
C ARG A 186 34.03 -4.01 -7.73
N GLU A 187 35.24 -3.47 -7.65
CA GLU A 187 36.34 -3.75 -8.58
C GLU A 187 36.70 -5.25 -8.57
N LEU A 188 36.80 -5.87 -7.40
CA LEU A 188 37.02 -7.31 -7.30
C LEU A 188 35.90 -8.11 -7.98
N ARG A 189 34.62 -7.72 -7.80
CA ARG A 189 33.50 -8.38 -8.49
C ARG A 189 33.58 -8.19 -10.01
N GLU A 190 34.05 -7.04 -10.47
CA GLU A 190 34.29 -6.74 -11.89
C GLU A 190 35.40 -7.63 -12.46
N GLU A 191 36.54 -7.68 -11.78
CA GLU A 191 37.73 -8.43 -12.19
C GLU A 191 37.52 -9.95 -12.12
N SER A 192 36.67 -10.40 -11.18
CA SER A 192 36.30 -11.82 -11.02
C SER A 192 35.10 -12.27 -11.86
N ARG A 193 34.49 -11.42 -12.70
CA ARG A 193 33.35 -11.80 -13.55
C ARG A 193 33.62 -13.03 -14.40
N ASP A 194 34.81 -13.07 -15.00
CA ASP A 194 35.21 -14.15 -15.91
C ASP A 194 36.09 -15.19 -15.22
N ILE A 195 36.16 -15.19 -13.89
CA ILE A 195 37.08 -16.09 -13.17
C ILE A 195 36.74 -17.55 -13.43
N ARG A 196 35.45 -17.88 -13.60
CA ARG A 196 35.00 -19.23 -13.95
C ARG A 196 35.44 -19.62 -15.36
N LEU A 197 35.39 -18.68 -16.31
CA LEU A 197 35.84 -18.89 -17.68
C LEU A 197 37.37 -19.04 -17.74
N ARG A 198 38.10 -18.13 -17.08
CA ARG A 198 39.58 -18.21 -16.98
C ARG A 198 40.05 -19.49 -16.31
N VAL A 199 39.37 -19.95 -15.26
CA VAL A 199 39.66 -21.23 -14.61
C VAL A 199 39.36 -22.40 -15.55
N ALA A 200 38.24 -22.37 -16.28
CA ALA A 200 37.93 -23.40 -17.28
C ALA A 200 38.97 -23.44 -18.41
N ASP A 201 39.35 -22.29 -18.96
CA ASP A 201 40.37 -22.17 -20.00
C ASP A 201 41.75 -22.64 -19.50
N PHE A 202 42.09 -22.34 -18.25
CA PHE A 202 43.33 -22.79 -17.61
C PHE A 202 43.38 -24.33 -17.49
N TRP A 203 42.29 -24.98 -17.08
CA TRP A 203 42.23 -26.44 -17.01
C TRP A 203 42.19 -27.07 -18.40
N ALA A 204 41.46 -26.49 -19.35
CA ALA A 204 41.40 -26.95 -20.74
C ALA A 204 42.77 -26.88 -21.44
N SER A 205 43.61 -25.90 -21.09
CA SER A 205 44.97 -25.76 -21.63
C SER A 205 45.99 -26.72 -21.02
N ARG A 206 45.66 -27.35 -19.88
CA ARG A 206 46.55 -28.27 -19.14
C ARG A 206 46.21 -29.74 -19.32
N GLU A 207 45.00 -30.06 -19.75
CA GLU A 207 44.69 -31.39 -20.26
C GLU A 207 45.61 -31.63 -21.47
N PRO A 208 46.56 -32.58 -21.42
CA PRO A 208 47.33 -32.91 -22.61
C PRO A 208 46.32 -33.35 -23.68
N SER A 209 46.44 -32.77 -24.87
CA SER A 209 45.74 -33.26 -26.07
C SER A 209 46.37 -34.58 -26.51
N GLU A 210 46.43 -35.56 -25.61
CA GLU A 210 46.94 -36.89 -25.90
C GLU A 210 45.79 -37.88 -25.78
N GLY A 211 45.26 -38.18 -26.97
CA GLY A 211 44.87 -39.53 -27.31
C GLY A 211 43.51 -39.97 -26.79
N ALA A 212 42.57 -40.06 -27.72
CA ALA A 212 41.56 -41.09 -27.66
C ALA A 212 42.21 -42.44 -27.30
N GLN A 213 41.94 -42.95 -26.11
CA GLN A 213 41.99 -44.38 -25.79
C GLN A 213 41.11 -44.65 -24.55
N THR A 214 40.10 -45.49 -24.78
CA THR A 214 39.11 -45.99 -23.83
C THR A 214 39.70 -47.11 -22.94
N PRO A 215 39.04 -47.47 -21.82
CA PRO A 215 39.61 -47.44 -20.48
C PRO A 215 40.24 -48.77 -20.04
N ASN A 216 41.18 -48.71 -19.10
CA ASN A 216 41.46 -49.83 -18.20
C ASN A 216 41.84 -49.31 -16.81
N GLU A 217 40.90 -49.53 -15.88
CA GLU A 217 41.10 -49.98 -14.51
C GLU A 217 42.55 -49.98 -13.97
N LEU A 218 42.85 -49.08 -13.02
CA LEU A 218 43.09 -49.39 -11.60
C LEU A 218 43.93 -48.29 -10.91
N ASP A 219 43.41 -47.90 -9.74
CA ASP A 219 44.12 -47.64 -8.50
C ASP A 219 44.28 -46.19 -7.96
N ALA A 220 43.81 -46.09 -6.72
CA ALA A 220 43.97 -45.15 -5.60
C ALA A 220 44.61 -43.76 -5.79
N GLY A 221 43.90 -42.73 -5.31
CA GLY A 221 44.56 -41.53 -4.79
C GLY A 221 43.70 -40.27 -4.60
N VAL A 222 43.15 -40.10 -3.39
CA VAL A 222 42.76 -38.83 -2.74
C VAL A 222 41.67 -37.99 -3.42
N SER A 223 40.43 -38.19 -2.98
CA SER A 223 39.33 -37.23 -3.19
C SER A 223 39.47 -36.06 -2.22
N ILE A 224 39.93 -34.89 -2.70
CA ILE A 224 39.76 -33.63 -1.97
C ILE A 224 38.32 -33.16 -2.19
N ASN A 225 37.44 -33.46 -1.23
CA ASN A 225 36.13 -32.82 -1.19
C ASN A 225 36.30 -31.35 -0.78
N VAL A 226 36.29 -30.46 -1.77
CA VAL A 226 36.13 -29.02 -1.53
C VAL A 226 34.66 -28.79 -1.14
N ILE A 227 34.39 -28.83 0.16
CA ILE A 227 33.09 -28.45 0.72
C ILE A 227 32.91 -26.95 0.45
N SER A 228 32.04 -26.63 -0.51
CA SER A 228 31.55 -25.26 -0.69
C SER A 228 30.81 -24.84 0.58
N PRO A 229 31.13 -23.69 1.20
CA PRO A 229 30.32 -23.19 2.30
C PRO A 229 28.96 -22.76 1.74
N SER A 230 27.94 -23.60 1.90
CA SER A 230 26.56 -23.18 1.76
C SER A 230 26.28 -22.06 2.76
N PRO A 231 25.66 -20.94 2.35
CA PRO A 231 25.24 -19.93 3.31
C PRO A 231 24.16 -20.54 4.20
N LEU A 232 24.47 -20.65 5.49
CA LEU A 232 23.51 -20.94 6.54
C LEU A 232 22.35 -19.94 6.42
N ASN A 233 21.17 -20.44 6.04
CA ASN A 233 19.91 -19.77 6.32
C ASN A 233 19.76 -19.69 7.84
N THR A 234 20.00 -18.51 8.41
CA THR A 234 19.51 -18.16 9.74
C THR A 234 18.01 -17.86 9.64
N PRO A 235 17.14 -18.52 10.41
CA PRO A 235 15.75 -18.12 10.52
C PRO A 235 15.66 -16.82 11.32
N LEU A 236 14.91 -15.85 10.80
CA LEU A 236 14.51 -14.65 11.53
C LEU A 236 13.54 -15.06 12.65
N MET A 237 13.96 -14.85 13.91
CA MET A 237 13.03 -14.58 15.02
C MET A 237 12.77 -13.07 15.09
#